data_AF-A0A926TFB8-F1
#
_entry.id   AF-A0A926TFB8-F1
#
_cell.length_a   1.000
_cell.length_b   1.000
_cell.length_c   1.000
_cell.angle_alpha   90.00
_cell.angle_beta   90.00
_cell.angle_gamma   90.00
#
_symmetry.space_group_name_H-M   'P 1'
#
loop_
_entity.id
_entity.type
_entity.pdbx_description
1 polymer ?
#
loop_
_entity_poly.entity_id
_entity_poly.type
_entity_poly.pdbx_seq_one_letter_code
_entity_poly.pdbx_strand_id
1 'polypeptide(L)'
;MQIFKYATEGHCLLKTNNYSKTLEIILLLTAEVKKDFPQLADRDIQFHIYNDDHWGKQMGLEFVIPANVEVPADYQPLYRLPLYYG
;
A
#
# COMPACT_ATOMS: atom_id res chain seq x y z
N MET A 1 1.89 11.25 11.04
CA MET A 1 1.78 10.50 9.77
C MET A 1 1.02 9.22 10.08
N GLN A 2 -0.04 8.95 9.33
CA GLN A 2 -0.87 7.76 9.51
C GLN A 2 -0.73 6.86 8.28
N ILE A 3 -0.51 5.57 8.52
CA ILE A 3 -0.53 4.54 7.48
C ILE A 3 -1.96 3.98 7.42
N PHE A 4 -2.47 3.88 6.21
CA PHE A 4 -3.76 3.26 5.90
C PHE A 4 -3.49 1.97 5.15
N LYS A 5 -4.02 0.86 5.66
CA LYS A 5 -3.86 -0.48 5.11
C LYS A 5 -5.19 -0.92 4.53
N TYR A 6 -5.17 -1.35 3.27
CA TYR A 6 -6.34 -1.83 2.57
C TYR A 6 -6.07 -3.16 1.89
N ALA A 7 -7.06 -4.06 1.84
CA ALA A 7 -6.96 -5.34 1.16
C ALA A 7 -8.25 -5.71 0.43
N THR A 8 -8.10 -6.43 -0.67
CA THR A 8 -9.14 -7.17 -1.39
C THR A 8 -8.61 -8.58 -1.69
N GLU A 9 -9.41 -9.41 -2.35
CA GLU A 9 -9.02 -10.77 -2.76
C GLU A 9 -7.69 -10.75 -3.55
N GLY A 10 -6.61 -11.15 -2.88
CA GLY A 10 -5.27 -11.26 -3.48
C GLY A 10 -4.49 -9.95 -3.66
N HIS A 11 -5.03 -8.78 -3.29
CA HIS A 11 -4.34 -7.49 -3.45
C HIS A 11 -4.37 -6.65 -2.17
N CYS A 12 -3.23 -6.03 -1.86
CA CYS A 12 -3.07 -5.09 -0.76
C CYS A 12 -2.59 -3.73 -1.25
N LEU A 13 -3.03 -2.70 -0.53
CA LEU A 13 -2.61 -1.31 -0.70
C LEU A 13 -2.24 -0.72 0.67
N LEU A 14 -1.03 -0.21 0.78
CA LEU A 14 -0.58 0.59 1.92
C LEU A 14 -0.34 2.03 1.47
N LYS A 15 -1.09 3.00 2.00
CA LYS A 15 -0.90 4.42 1.70
C LYS A 15 -0.70 5.26 2.96
N THR A 16 -0.20 6.48 2.79
CA THR A 16 0.03 7.42 3.89
C THR A 16 -0.61 8.77 3.59
N ASN A 17 -1.04 9.49 4.63
CA ASN A 17 -1.46 10.90 4.52
C ASN A 17 -0.28 11.89 4.43
N ASN A 18 0.94 11.39 4.26
CA ASN A 18 2.12 12.22 4.05
C ASN A 18 2.28 12.54 2.55
N TYR A 19 2.31 13.84 2.22
CA TYR A 19 2.47 14.34 0.85
C TYR A 19 3.94 14.45 0.42
N SER A 20 4.87 14.28 1.36
CA SER A 20 6.30 14.21 1.05
C SER A 20 6.61 12.91 0.32
N LYS A 21 7.40 12.98 -0.76
CA LYS A 21 7.79 11.83 -1.59
C LYS A 21 9.24 11.46 -1.36
N THR A 22 9.60 11.24 -0.10
CA THR A 22 10.99 10.93 0.29
C THR A 22 11.22 9.43 0.33
N LEU A 23 12.47 9.03 0.09
CA LEU A 23 12.92 7.64 0.23
C LEU A 23 12.59 7.07 1.62
N GLU A 24 12.69 7.90 2.67
CA GLU A 24 12.38 7.50 4.05
C GLU A 24 10.95 6.98 4.21
N ILE A 25 9.99 7.59 3.52
CA ILE A 25 8.59 7.16 3.60
C ILE A 25 8.39 5.86 2.83
N ILE A 26 9.05 5.70 1.69
CA ILE A 26 9.05 4.44 0.94
C ILE A 26 9.60 3.33 1.83
N LEU A 27 10.76 3.54 2.46
CA LEU A 27 11.37 2.56 3.36
C LEU A 27 10.47 2.24 4.56
N LEU A 28 9.79 3.24 5.11
CA LEU A 28 8.87 3.06 6.22
C LEU A 28 7.63 2.24 5.82
N LEU A 29 7.04 2.53 4.66
CA LEU A 29 5.91 1.75 4.12
C LEU A 29 6.36 0.32 3.81
N THR A 30 7.54 0.13 3.20
CA THR A 30 8.08 -1.21 2.90
C THR A 30 8.34 -1.99 4.18
N ALA A 31 8.91 -1.37 5.21
CA ALA A 31 9.10 -2.01 6.50
C ALA A 31 7.76 -2.47 7.12
N GLU A 32 6.70 -1.68 6.97
CA GLU A 32 5.37 -2.05 7.44
C GLU A 32 4.79 -3.24 6.65
N VAL A 33 4.91 -3.23 5.31
CA VAL A 33 4.53 -4.38 4.46
C VAL A 33 5.26 -5.65 4.90
N LYS A 34 6.56 -5.55 5.20
CA LYS A 34 7.38 -6.72 5.57
C LYS A 34 7.08 -7.26 6.97
N LYS A 35 6.50 -6.46 7.87
CA LYS A 35 6.01 -6.98 9.16
C LYS A 35 4.82 -7.90 8.95
N ASP A 36 3.89 -7.49 8.09
CA ASP A 36 2.65 -8.22 7.82
C ASP A 36 2.89 -9.37 6.82
N PHE A 37 3.80 -9.17 5.86
CA PHE A 37 4.11 -10.10 4.77
C PHE A 37 5.63 -10.30 4.62
N PRO A 38 6.30 -10.99 5.56
CA PRO A 38 7.76 -11.14 5.58
C PRO A 38 8.31 -11.91 4.38
N GLN A 39 7.49 -12.75 3.76
CA GLN A 39 7.84 -13.58 2.61
C GLN A 39 7.75 -12.87 1.25
N LEU A 40 7.22 -11.64 1.22
CA LEU A 40 7.12 -10.86 -0.02
C LEU A 40 8.52 -10.45 -0.46
N ALA A 41 8.89 -10.56 -1.73
CA ALA A 41 10.16 -9.99 -2.21
C ALA A 41 9.99 -8.50 -2.53
N ASP A 42 11.08 -7.72 -2.49
CA ASP A 42 10.99 -6.27 -2.77
C ASP A 42 10.46 -5.99 -4.19
N ARG A 43 10.77 -6.88 -5.13
CA ARG A 43 10.28 -6.83 -6.52
C ARG A 43 8.77 -7.01 -6.66
N ASP A 44 8.11 -7.59 -5.65
CA ASP A 44 6.68 -7.85 -5.66
C ASP A 44 5.90 -6.64 -5.09
N ILE A 45 6.61 -5.61 -4.62
CA ILE A 45 6.06 -4.36 -4.10
C ILE A 45 6.16 -3.29 -5.18
N GLN A 46 5.01 -2.79 -5.63
CA GLN A 46 4.93 -1.70 -6.58
C GLN A 46 4.65 -0.39 -5.87
N PHE A 47 5.40 0.64 -6.24
CA PHE A 47 5.22 1.99 -5.74
C PHE A 47 4.26 2.76 -6.63
N HIS A 48 3.26 3.40 -6.03
CA HIS A 48 2.25 4.18 -6.75
C HIS A 48 2.02 5.54 -6.12
N ILE A 49 1.71 6.52 -6.98
CA ILE A 49 1.26 7.86 -6.58
C ILE A 49 -0.19 8.00 -7.02
N TYR A 50 -1.09 8.07 -6.06
CA TYR A 50 -2.52 8.27 -6.25
C TYR A 50 -2.82 9.77 -6.32
N ASN A 51 -3.61 10.16 -7.32
CA ASN A 51 -4.27 11.46 -7.28
C ASN A 51 -5.63 11.24 -6.61
N ASP A 52 -5.77 11.67 -5.36
CA ASP A 52 -7.05 11.67 -4.67
C ASP A 52 -7.71 13.04 -4.92
N ASP A 53 -8.97 13.07 -5.37
CA ASP A 53 -9.62 14.30 -5.86
C ASP A 53 -9.81 15.37 -4.76
N HIS A 54 -9.72 14.98 -3.48
CA HIS A 54 -9.89 15.89 -2.33
C HIS A 54 -8.61 16.12 -1.52
N TRP A 55 -7.58 15.29 -1.71
CA TRP A 55 -6.37 15.30 -0.90
C TRP A 55 -5.19 15.09 -1.85
N GLY A 56 -4.24 16.04 -1.90
CA GLY A 56 -3.16 16.05 -2.89
C GLY A 56 -2.41 14.72 -3.03
N LYS A 57 -1.65 14.57 -4.14
CA LYS A 57 -0.96 13.34 -4.54
C LYS A 57 -0.49 12.45 -3.37
N GLN A 58 -1.24 11.40 -3.06
CA GLN A 58 -0.92 10.45 -2.01
C GLN A 58 0.01 9.37 -2.55
N MET A 59 0.87 8.86 -1.69
CA MET A 59 1.81 7.80 -2.02
C MET A 59 1.38 6.51 -1.35
N GLY A 60 1.57 5.39 -2.04
CA GLY A 60 1.39 4.08 -1.44
C GLY A 60 2.13 2.96 -2.17
N LEU A 61 2.08 1.79 -1.55
CA LEU A 61 2.62 0.54 -2.06
C LEU A 61 1.47 -0.40 -2.37
N GLU A 62 1.48 -0.98 -3.56
CA GLU A 62 0.60 -2.09 -3.93
C GLU A 62 1.40 -3.37 -4.04
N PHE A 63 0.79 -4.48 -3.65
CA PHE A 63 1.38 -5.80 -3.82
C PHE A 63 0.30 -6.87 -3.86
N VAL A 64 0.66 -8.01 -4.43
CA VAL A 64 -0.18 -9.20 -4.46
C VAL A 64 0.06 -10.00 -3.17
N ILE A 65 -1.01 -10.39 -2.51
CA ILE A 65 -0.94 -11.24 -1.32
C ILE A 65 -0.51 -12.65 -1.78
N PRO A 66 0.57 -13.23 -1.21
CA PRO A 66 0.97 -14.58 -1.55
C PRO A 66 -0.15 -15.59 -1.23
N ALA A 67 -0.28 -16.62 -2.06
CA ALA A 67 -1.25 -17.68 -1.82
C ALA A 67 -1.07 -18.29 -0.42
N ASN A 68 -2.18 -18.51 0.28
CA ASN A 68 -2.24 -19.05 1.65
C ASN A 68 -1.72 -18.12 2.76
N VAL A 69 -1.57 -16.81 2.51
CA VAL A 69 -1.35 -15.84 3.59
C VAL A 69 -2.66 -15.19 3.96
N GLU A 70 -2.98 -15.22 5.25
CA GLU A 70 -4.12 -14.48 5.79
C GLU A 70 -3.78 -13.00 5.89
N VAL A 71 -4.71 -12.16 5.44
CA VAL A 71 -4.60 -10.71 5.61
C VAL A 71 -4.87 -10.37 7.08
N PRO A 72 -4.01 -9.56 7.72
CA PRO A 72 -4.25 -9.10 9.08
C PRO A 72 -5.59 -8.35 9.23
N ALA A 73 -6.23 -8.51 10.40
CA ALA A 73 -7.58 -7.98 10.66
C ALA A 73 -7.66 -6.43 10.72
N ASP A 74 -6.53 -5.73 10.79
CA ASP A 74 -6.45 -4.26 10.76
C ASP A 74 -6.56 -3.68 9.34
N TYR A 75 -6.58 -4.52 8.30
CA TYR A 75 -6.75 -4.09 6.92
C TYR A 75 -8.21 -3.76 6.63
N GLN A 76 -8.42 -2.57 6.09
CA GLN A 76 -9.73 -2.14 5.63
C GLN A 76 -10.05 -2.77 4.27
N PRO A 77 -11.31 -3.07 3.97
CA PRO A 77 -11.68 -3.53 2.64
C PRO A 77 -11.37 -2.47 1.57
N LEU A 78 -10.68 -2.89 0.50
CA LEU A 78 -10.32 -2.05 -0.63
C LEU A 78 -11.49 -2.02 -1.64
N TYR A 79 -12.40 -1.05 -1.48
CA TYR A 79 -13.49 -0.84 -2.43
C TYR A 79 -13.05 0.06 -3.59
N ARG A 80 -12.69 -0.54 -4.74
CA ARG A 80 -12.34 0.12 -6.01
C ARG A 80 -11.32 1.27 -5.88
N LEU A 81 -10.06 0.99 -6.21
CA LEU A 81 -9.14 2.05 -6.63
C LEU A 81 -9.63 2.62 -7.97
N PRO A 82 -9.85 3.94 -8.11
CA PRO A 82 -9.76 4.57 -9.41
C PRO A 82 -8.28 4.51 -9.82
N LEU A 83 -7.87 3.40 -10.42
CA LEU A 83 -6.56 3.26 -11.05
C LEU A 83 -6.56 4.18 -12.28
N TYR A 84 -6.26 5.45 -12.07
CA TYR A 84 -5.88 6.34 -13.17
C TYR A 84 -4.48 5.94 -13.62
N TYR A 85 -4.42 5.04 -14.60
CA TYR A 85 -3.24 4.84 -15.43
C TYR A 85 -3.05 6.12 -16.26
N GLY A 86 -2.25 7.04 -15.74
CA GLY A 86 -1.76 8.22 -16.47
C GLY A 86 -0.51 7.91 -17.25
#